data_AF-A0A258BSP1-F1
#
_entry.id   AF-A0A258BSP1-F1
#
_cell.length_a   1.000
_cell.length_b   1.000
_cell.length_c   1.000
_cell.angle_alpha   90.00
_cell.angle_beta   90.00
_cell.angle_gamma   90.00
#
_symmetry.space_group_name_H-M   'P 1'
#
loop_
_entity.id
_entity.type
_entity.pdbx_description
1 polymer ?
#
loop_
_entity_poly.entity_id
_entity_poly.type
_entity_poly.pdbx_seq_one_letter_code
_entity_poly.pdbx_strand_id
1 'polypeptide(L)'
;ADEALERCGITCNKNSVPGDPLPPTKTSGIRVGSPAGTTRGFGIAEFEAIGDMIADVLAGVRDKGEAGDPTVEADVSRRVQALTARFPIYEG
;
A
#
# COMPACT_ATOMS: atom_id res chain seq x y z
N ALA A 1 9.59 2.27 1.59
CA ALA A 1 8.32 2.07 0.85
C ALA A 1 7.44 1.04 1.54
N ASP A 2 7.84 -0.24 1.58
CA ASP A 2 7.08 -1.33 2.21
C ASP A 2 6.67 -1.04 3.67
N GLU A 3 7.62 -0.65 4.52
CA GLU A 3 7.34 -0.32 5.93
C GLU A 3 6.38 0.87 6.10
N ALA A 4 6.41 1.84 5.17
CA ALA A 4 5.48 2.97 5.20
C ALA A 4 4.06 2.56 4.81
N LEU A 5 3.93 1.69 3.80
CA LEU A 5 2.66 1.11 3.39
C LEU A 5 2.07 0.22 4.49
N GLU A 6 2.91 -0.57 5.16
CA GLU A 6 2.49 -1.45 6.27
C GLU A 6 1.92 -0.63 7.45
N ARG A 7 2.56 0.50 7.82
CA ARG A 7 2.02 1.43 8.83
C ARG A 7 0.64 1.97 8.48
N CYS A 8 0.30 2.03 7.19
CA CYS A 8 -1.00 2.48 6.70
C CYS A 8 -2.03 1.34 6.55
N GLY A 9 -1.67 0.08 6.85
CA GLY A 9 -2.54 -1.08 6.64
C GLY A 9 -2.57 -1.58 5.20
N ILE A 10 -1.62 -1.18 4.36
CA ILE A 10 -1.43 -1.71 3.01
C ILE A 10 -0.28 -2.71 3.05
N THR A 11 -0.60 -4.00 3.03
CA THR A 11 0.41 -5.06 3.03
C THR A 11 0.87 -5.36 1.61
N CYS A 12 2.17 -5.20 1.34
CA CYS A 12 2.80 -5.60 0.08
C CYS A 12 4.04 -6.45 0.36
N ASN A 13 4.71 -6.91 -0.70
CA ASN A 13 5.93 -7.70 -0.60
C ASN A 13 7.08 -7.01 -1.35
N LYS A 14 8.20 -6.79 -0.65
CA LYS A 14 9.48 -6.35 -1.24
C LYS A 14 9.91 -7.30 -2.35
N ASN A 15 10.21 -6.78 -3.54
CA ASN A 15 10.60 -7.59 -4.70
C ASN A 15 11.61 -6.83 -5.58
N SER A 16 12.67 -7.52 -6.04
CA SER A 16 13.64 -6.91 -6.96
C SER A 16 12.97 -6.56 -8.29
N VAL A 17 13.44 -5.49 -8.92
CA VAL A 17 13.05 -5.11 -10.29
C VAL A 17 14.20 -5.36 -11.25
N PRO A 18 13.95 -5.57 -12.55
CA PRO A 18 15.03 -5.68 -13.53
C PRO A 18 15.97 -4.46 -13.47
N GLY A 19 17.27 -4.71 -13.30
CA GLY A 19 18.28 -3.65 -13.20
C GLY A 19 18.31 -2.91 -11.84
N ASP A 20 17.79 -3.52 -10.77
CA ASP A 20 17.79 -2.94 -9.42
C ASP A 20 19.21 -2.49 -9.02
N PRO A 21 19.44 -1.18 -8.78
CA PRO A 21 20.74 -0.68 -8.35
C PRO A 21 21.04 -1.07 -6.89
N LEU A 22 20.03 -1.51 -6.14
CA LEU A 22 20.18 -1.90 -4.75
C LEU A 22 20.56 -3.38 -4.61
N PRO A 23 21.28 -3.76 -3.53
CA PRO A 23 21.66 -5.14 -3.27
C PRO A 23 20.44 -6.07 -3.14
N PRO A 24 20.58 -7.38 -3.41
CA PRO A 24 19.47 -8.34 -3.28
C PRO A 24 18.76 -8.35 -1.91
N THR A 25 19.45 -7.88 -0.87
CA THR A 25 18.92 -7.77 0.50
C THR A 25 18.08 -6.52 0.75
N LYS A 26 18.15 -5.52 -0.15
CA LYS A 26 17.35 -4.29 -0.13
C LYS A 26 16.78 -4.10 -1.53
N THR A 27 15.58 -4.59 -1.77
CA THR A 27 14.96 -4.44 -3.09
C THR A 27 14.25 -3.09 -3.22
N SER A 28 14.29 -2.49 -4.41
CA SER A 28 13.64 -1.18 -4.65
C SER A 28 12.17 -1.29 -5.05
N GLY A 29 11.68 -2.49 -5.40
CA GLY A 29 10.31 -2.72 -5.86
C GLY A 29 9.36 -3.32 -4.82
N ILE A 30 8.06 -3.22 -5.14
CA ILE A 30 6.97 -3.89 -4.43
C ILE A 30 6.16 -4.74 -5.41
N ARG A 31 5.66 -5.89 -4.94
CA ARG A 31 4.68 -6.71 -5.65
C ARG A 31 3.31 -6.56 -5.00
N VAL A 32 2.31 -6.31 -5.83
CA VAL A 32 0.90 -6.23 -5.44
C VAL A 32 0.07 -7.26 -6.19
N GLY A 33 -1.02 -7.72 -5.58
CA GLY A 33 -1.93 -8.70 -6.18
C GLY A 33 -3.38 -8.38 -5.84
N SER A 34 -4.26 -8.58 -6.82
CA SER A 34 -5.71 -8.39 -6.68
C SER A 34 -6.50 -9.49 -5.95
N PRO A 35 -6.06 -10.76 -5.82
CA PRO A 35 -6.92 -11.85 -5.33
C PRO A 35 -7.61 -11.59 -3.99
N ALA A 36 -6.91 -10.97 -3.03
CA ALA A 36 -7.49 -10.65 -1.72
C ALA A 36 -8.61 -9.61 -1.81
N GLY A 37 -8.43 -8.57 -2.65
CA GLY A 37 -9.45 -7.54 -2.87
C GLY A 37 -10.64 -8.08 -3.65
N THR A 38 -10.39 -8.84 -4.73
CA THR A 38 -11.48 -9.40 -5.56
C THR A 38 -12.32 -10.42 -4.79
N THR A 39 -11.72 -11.22 -3.91
CA THR A 39 -12.45 -12.16 -3.03
C THR A 39 -13.37 -11.43 -2.05
N ARG A 40 -12.99 -10.22 -1.64
CA ARG A 40 -13.81 -9.34 -0.79
C ARG A 40 -14.86 -8.53 -1.55
N GLY A 41 -14.88 -8.58 -2.89
CA GLY A 41 -15.82 -7.85 -3.73
C GLY A 41 -15.33 -6.49 -4.24
N PHE A 42 -14.02 -6.19 -4.17
CA PHE A 42 -13.48 -4.94 -4.71
C PHE A 42 -13.63 -4.91 -6.24
N GLY A 43 -14.12 -3.78 -6.76
CA GLY A 43 -14.18 -3.48 -8.18
C GLY A 43 -13.05 -2.55 -8.63
N ILE A 44 -13.19 -2.01 -9.84
CA ILE A 44 -12.19 -1.14 -10.46
C ILE A 44 -11.92 0.10 -9.60
N ALA A 45 -12.98 0.78 -9.15
CA ALA A 45 -12.87 2.00 -8.36
C ALA A 45 -12.13 1.79 -7.04
N GLU A 46 -12.31 0.63 -6.39
CA GLU A 46 -11.57 0.28 -5.18
C GLU A 46 -10.08 0.07 -5.46
N PHE A 47 -9.72 -0.57 -6.58
CA PHE A 47 -8.31 -0.74 -6.95
C PHE A 47 -7.65 0.56 -7.40
N GLU A 48 -8.37 1.46 -8.06
CA GLU A 48 -7.91 2.81 -8.36
C GLU A 48 -7.61 3.58 -7.06
N ALA A 49 -8.55 3.56 -6.10
CA ALA A 49 -8.34 4.19 -4.80
C ALA A 49 -7.14 3.62 -4.03
N ILE A 50 -6.89 2.31 -4.13
CA ILE A 50 -5.68 1.68 -3.56
C ILE A 50 -4.41 2.17 -4.27
N GLY A 51 -4.44 2.29 -5.60
CA GLY A 51 -3.34 2.85 -6.38
C GLY A 51 -2.99 4.27 -5.94
N ASP A 52 -3.99 5.12 -5.77
CA ASP A 52 -3.83 6.51 -5.28
C ASP A 52 -3.24 6.54 -3.87
N MET A 53 -3.77 5.71 -2.96
CA MET A 53 -3.24 5.58 -1.59
C MET A 53 -1.76 5.16 -1.57
N ILE A 54 -1.36 4.21 -2.43
CA ILE A 54 0.04 3.80 -2.57
C ILE A 54 0.88 4.97 -3.08
N ALA A 55 0.42 5.70 -4.09
CA ALA A 55 1.13 6.85 -4.64
C ALA A 55 1.33 7.96 -3.60
N ASP A 56 0.31 8.25 -2.78
CA ASP A 56 0.37 9.24 -1.70
C ASP A 56 1.48 8.89 -0.69
N VAL A 57 1.51 7.63 -0.21
CA VAL A 57 2.54 7.17 0.74
C VAL A 57 3.94 7.24 0.12
N LEU A 58 4.09 6.82 -1.13
CA LEU A 58 5.38 6.86 -1.83
C LEU A 58 5.86 8.30 -2.06
N ALA A 59 4.96 9.24 -2.33
CA ALA A 59 5.28 10.66 -2.42
C ALA A 59 5.77 11.19 -1.06
N GLY A 60 5.10 10.82 0.04
CA GLY A 60 5.54 11.17 1.40
C GLY A 60 6.95 10.64 1.72
N VAL A 61 7.25 9.39 1.35
CA VAL A 61 8.59 8.79 1.50
C VAL A 61 9.63 9.49 0.62
N ARG A 62 9.28 9.86 -0.61
CA ARG A 62 10.18 10.61 -1.50
C ARG A 62 10.54 11.97 -0.90
N ASP A 63 9.55 12.67 -0.34
CA ASP A 63 9.71 14.06 0.09
C ASP A 63 10.31 14.17 1.51
N LYS A 64 10.04 13.20 2.40
CA LYS A 64 10.47 13.22 3.82
C LYS A 64 11.49 12.13 4.18
N GLY A 65 11.89 11.29 3.23
CA GLY A 65 12.82 10.18 3.44
C GLY A 65 12.14 8.92 3.97
N GLU A 66 12.95 7.93 4.38
CA GLU A 66 12.45 6.60 4.77
C GLU A 66 11.48 6.61 5.95
N ALA A 67 11.55 7.65 6.81
CA ALA A 67 10.61 7.85 7.91
C ALA A 67 9.16 8.11 7.43
N GLY A 68 8.97 8.50 6.17
CA GLY A 68 7.66 8.78 5.58
C GLY A 68 7.04 10.08 6.09
N ASP A 69 5.75 10.26 5.79
CA ASP A 69 4.97 11.40 6.24
C ASP A 69 3.83 10.95 7.19
N PRO A 70 3.95 11.17 8.50
CA PRO A 70 2.94 10.74 9.48
C PRO A 70 1.53 11.27 9.17
N THR A 71 1.42 12.44 8.53
CA THR A 71 0.13 13.03 8.20
C THR A 71 -0.54 12.27 7.06
N VAL A 72 0.23 11.97 6.00
CA VAL A 72 -0.25 11.18 4.86
C VAL A 72 -0.55 9.75 5.29
N GLU A 73 0.34 9.15 6.10
CA GLU A 73 0.15 7.78 6.59
C GLU A 73 -1.13 7.62 7.43
N ALA A 74 -1.42 8.61 8.30
CA ALA A 74 -2.66 8.63 9.07
C ALA A 74 -3.90 8.78 8.18
N ASP A 75 -3.86 9.64 7.15
CA ASP A 75 -4.97 9.80 6.21
C ASP A 75 -5.22 8.51 5.40
N VAL A 76 -4.15 7.92 4.88
CA VAL A 76 -4.23 6.67 4.11
C VAL A 76 -4.74 5.53 5.00
N SER A 77 -4.27 5.40 6.24
CA SER A 77 -4.78 4.40 7.18
C SER A 77 -6.29 4.52 7.39
N ARG A 78 -6.79 5.75 7.57
CA ARG A 78 -8.23 6.02 7.68
C ARG A 78 -9.00 5.62 6.41
N ARG A 79 -8.45 5.93 5.22
CA ARG A 79 -9.05 5.55 3.92
C ARG A 79 -9.07 4.04 3.72
N VAL A 80 -8.01 3.33 4.10
CA VAL A 80 -7.92 1.86 4.09
C VAL A 80 -8.99 1.26 5.00
N GLN A 81 -9.12 1.76 6.23
CA GLN A 81 -10.17 1.30 7.16
C GLN A 81 -11.58 1.55 6.60
N ALA A 82 -11.83 2.74 6.06
CA ALA A 82 -13.12 3.06 5.47
C ALA A 82 -13.46 2.18 4.27
N LEU A 83 -12.46 1.90 3.40
CA LEU A 83 -12.62 0.99 2.27
C LEU A 83 -12.92 -0.43 2.74
N THR A 84 -12.12 -0.96 3.66
CA THR A 84 -12.25 -2.33 4.14
C THR A 84 -13.52 -2.56 4.95
N ALA A 85 -14.05 -1.55 5.66
CA ALA A 85 -15.33 -1.61 6.36
C ALA A 85 -16.54 -1.75 5.43
N ARG A 86 -16.46 -1.28 4.18
CA ARG A 86 -17.50 -1.48 3.15
C ARG A 86 -17.58 -2.93 2.66
N PHE A 87 -16.54 -3.72 2.90
CA PHE A 87 -16.40 -5.10 2.43
C PHE A 87 -15.88 -6.01 3.58
N PRO A 88 -16.72 -6.28 4.60
CA PRO A 88 -16.33 -7.08 5.76
C PRO A 88 -16.04 -8.54 5.36
N ILE A 89 -15.08 -9.18 6.05
CA ILE A 89 -14.67 -10.57 5.78
C ILE A 89 -15.50 -11.58 6.57
N TYR A 90 -15.92 -11.20 7.78
CA TYR A 90 -16.76 -12.02 8.65
C TYR A 90 -18.04 -11.24 8.95
N GLU A 91 -19.18 -11.89 8.79
CA GLU A 91 -20.43 -11.41 9.37
C GLU A 91 -20.33 -11.64 10.90
N GLY A 92 -20.56 -10.59 11.68
CA GLY A 92 -20.50 -10.64 13.15
C GLY A 92 -21.60 -11.48 13.76
#